data_AF-A0A1J0U193-F1
#
_entry.id   AF-A0A1J0U193-F1
#
_cell.length_a   1.000
_cell.length_b   1.000
_cell.length_c   1.000
_cell.angle_alpha   90.00
_cell.angle_beta   90.00
_cell.angle_gamma   90.00
#
_symmetry.space_group_name_H-M   'P 1'
#
loop_
_entity.id
_entity.type
_entity.pdbx_description
1 polymer ?
#
loop_
_entity_poly.entity_id
_entity_poly.type
_entity_poly.pdbx_seq_one_letter_code
_entity_poly.pdbx_strand_id
1 'polypeptide(L)'
;MKKLLSLLGAISLTATSTISLMACGGGKPNKSFNSQDENEKLQGENEELHKENKKLKDENQKLKWKINKNILFIDSINPPIMVNAVQPNKVKESELVIALTPKVLEAVKTIDDSLTENDFVIGFKDYFNHRQPHVIDLTTPKKIRVIIGARNKTIDDKEFDVLLPVASNH
;
A
#
# COMPACT_ATOMS: atom_id res chain seq x y z
N MET A 1 -13.90 -20.79 -10.87
CA MET A 1 -13.62 -19.68 -9.94
C MET A 1 -13.97 -18.37 -10.64
N LYS A 2 -15.18 -17.86 -10.45
CA LYS A 2 -15.66 -16.58 -11.01
C LYS A 2 -16.38 -15.86 -9.88
N LYS A 3 -15.95 -14.65 -9.54
CA LYS A 3 -16.67 -13.53 -8.88
C LYS A 3 -15.65 -12.65 -8.12
N LEU A 4 -15.08 -11.65 -8.78
CA LEU A 4 -14.34 -10.57 -8.12
C LEU A 4 -14.23 -9.29 -8.98
N LEU A 5 -15.29 -8.94 -9.71
CA LEU A 5 -15.37 -7.67 -10.46
C LEU A 5 -16.80 -7.13 -10.36
N SER A 6 -17.11 -6.42 -9.27
CA SER A 6 -18.36 -5.67 -9.10
C SER A 6 -18.20 -4.60 -8.01
N LEU A 7 -17.16 -3.77 -8.09
CA LEU A 7 -17.04 -2.62 -7.18
C LEU A 7 -16.42 -1.37 -7.82
N LEU A 8 -16.65 -1.19 -9.13
CA LEU A 8 -16.49 0.10 -9.80
C LEU A 8 -17.81 0.41 -10.51
N GLY A 9 -18.65 1.24 -9.90
CA GLY A 9 -19.86 1.71 -10.57
C GLY A 9 -20.93 2.28 -9.64
N ALA A 10 -20.60 3.27 -8.82
CA ALA A 10 -21.60 4.16 -8.22
C ALA A 10 -20.96 5.44 -7.65
N ILE A 11 -20.34 6.24 -8.51
CA ILE A 11 -20.16 7.67 -8.24
C ILE A 11 -20.80 8.37 -9.43
N SER A 12 -22.02 8.89 -9.26
CA SER A 12 -22.49 10.09 -9.97
C SER A 12 -23.86 10.55 -9.47
N LEU A 13 -23.83 11.78 -8.95
CA LEU A 13 -24.88 12.80 -8.95
C LEU A 13 -26.09 12.63 -8.02
N THR A 14 -25.92 13.24 -6.84
CA THR A 14 -26.96 14.06 -6.21
C THR A 14 -27.35 15.21 -7.14
N ALA A 15 -28.65 15.35 -7.43
CA ALA A 15 -29.25 16.58 -7.94
C ALA A 15 -30.69 16.73 -7.43
N THR A 16 -30.82 17.54 -6.38
CA THR A 16 -31.82 18.59 -6.16
C THR A 16 -33.32 18.32 -6.41
N SER A 17 -34.05 18.31 -5.29
CA SER A 17 -35.44 18.74 -5.04
C SER A 17 -36.32 19.25 -6.19
N THR A 18 -37.55 18.73 -6.24
CA THR A 18 -38.77 19.57 -6.26
C THR A 18 -39.92 18.90 -5.49
N ILE A 19 -40.59 19.71 -4.68
CA ILE A 19 -41.83 19.43 -3.95
C ILE A 19 -42.99 19.66 -4.92
N SER A 20 -44.04 18.81 -4.87
CA SER A 20 -45.47 19.11 -5.12
C SER A 20 -46.23 17.79 -5.32
N LEU A 21 -47.49 17.56 -4.98
CA LEU A 21 -48.54 18.21 -4.18
C LEU A 21 -49.60 17.09 -3.96
N MET A 22 -50.43 17.26 -2.93
CA MET A 22 -51.49 16.33 -2.49
C MET A 22 -52.50 15.93 -3.59
N ALA A 23 -53.10 14.74 -3.43
CA ALA A 23 -54.45 14.48 -3.93
C ALA A 23 -55.23 13.55 -2.96
N CYS A 24 -56.36 14.06 -2.50
CA CYS A 24 -57.32 13.45 -1.57
C CYS A 24 -57.85 12.10 -2.06
N GLY A 25 -57.95 11.12 -1.15
CA GLY A 25 -58.67 9.88 -1.38
C GLY A 25 -59.06 9.26 -0.05
N GLY A 26 -60.32 9.42 0.35
CA GLY A 26 -60.88 8.88 1.57
C GLY A 26 -60.77 7.36 1.64
N GLY A 27 -60.47 6.87 2.84
CA GLY A 27 -60.50 5.46 3.18
C GLY A 27 -59.89 5.27 4.55
N LYS A 28 -60.72 5.06 5.57
CA LYS A 28 -60.25 4.44 6.81
C LYS A 28 -59.92 2.98 6.48
N PRO A 29 -58.70 2.52 6.77
CA PRO A 29 -58.57 1.21 7.37
C PRO A 29 -57.99 1.34 8.76
N ASN A 30 -58.74 0.82 9.71
CA ASN A 30 -58.28 0.49 11.03
C ASN A 30 -57.11 -0.51 10.90
N LYS A 31 -55.88 -0.04 10.97
CA LYS A 31 -54.69 -0.84 11.25
C LYS A 31 -53.84 -0.01 12.19
N SER A 32 -53.88 -0.37 13.46
CA SER A 32 -52.78 -0.18 14.40
C SER A 32 -51.54 -0.76 13.72
N PHE A 33 -50.86 0.05 12.92
CA PHE A 33 -49.57 -0.33 12.39
C PHE A 33 -48.64 -0.51 13.57
N ASN A 34 -47.84 -1.55 13.43
CA ASN A 34 -46.95 -2.13 14.42
C ASN A 34 -45.75 -1.19 14.64
N SER A 35 -46.03 0.08 14.99
CA SER A 35 -45.06 1.17 15.07
C SER A 35 -44.00 0.94 16.13
N GLN A 36 -44.26 0.02 17.07
CA GLN A 36 -43.30 -0.42 18.06
C GLN A 36 -42.30 -1.43 17.46
N ASP A 37 -42.79 -2.43 16.71
CA ASP A 37 -41.95 -3.41 16.01
C ASP A 37 -41.09 -2.75 14.90
N GLU A 38 -41.61 -1.75 14.18
CA GLU A 38 -40.82 -1.00 13.19
C GLU A 38 -39.75 -0.11 13.85
N ASN A 39 -40.04 0.50 15.00
CA ASN A 39 -39.04 1.28 15.74
C ASN A 39 -37.93 0.40 16.31
N GLU A 40 -38.27 -0.75 16.89
CA GLU A 40 -37.29 -1.71 17.39
C GLU A 40 -36.40 -2.25 16.27
N LYS A 41 -36.98 -2.50 15.09
CA LYS A 41 -36.22 -2.93 13.91
C LYS A 41 -35.28 -1.82 13.40
N LEU A 42 -35.76 -0.58 13.29
CA LEU A 42 -34.93 0.57 12.89
C LEU A 42 -33.83 0.87 13.91
N GLN A 43 -34.11 0.68 15.21
CA GLN A 43 -33.14 0.88 16.27
C GLN A 43 -32.05 -0.20 16.23
N GLY A 44 -32.42 -1.46 15.95
CA GLY A 44 -31.48 -2.56 15.71
C GLY A 44 -30.59 -2.32 14.48
N GLU A 45 -31.18 -1.90 13.35
CA GLU A 45 -30.42 -1.54 12.14
C GLU A 45 -29.47 -0.37 12.39
N ASN A 46 -29.88 0.63 13.16
CA ASN A 46 -29.04 1.78 13.49
C ASN A 46 -27.87 1.40 14.43
N GLU A 47 -28.08 0.50 15.38
CA GLU A 47 -27.01 -0.06 16.21
C GLU A 47 -26.01 -0.89 15.40
N GLU A 48 -26.49 -1.66 14.42
CA GLU A 48 -25.65 -2.45 13.53
C GLU A 48 -24.79 -1.55 12.63
N LEU A 49 -25.38 -0.51 12.04
CA LEU A 49 -24.67 0.52 11.28
C LEU A 49 -23.63 1.26 12.12
N HIS A 50 -23.92 1.52 13.40
CA HIS A 50 -22.94 2.13 14.31
C HIS A 50 -21.75 1.21 14.59
N LYS A 51 -21.98 -0.09 14.79
CA LYS A 51 -20.91 -1.08 14.96
C LYS A 51 -20.06 -1.21 13.71
N GLU A 52 -20.70 -1.26 12.54
CA GLU A 52 -20.00 -1.34 11.26
C GLU A 52 -19.16 -0.08 10.99
N ASN A 53 -19.72 1.11 11.22
CA ASN A 53 -18.97 2.37 11.09
C ASN A 53 -17.76 2.42 12.02
N LYS A 54 -17.90 1.95 13.26
CA LYS A 54 -16.77 1.88 14.19
C LYS A 54 -15.68 0.94 13.67
N LYS A 55 -16.06 -0.24 13.19
CA LYS A 55 -15.12 -1.20 12.57
C LYS A 55 -14.40 -0.62 11.37
N LEU A 56 -15.12 0.03 10.46
CA LEU A 56 -14.54 0.69 9.27
C LEU A 56 -13.59 1.82 9.66
N LYS A 57 -13.90 2.59 10.72
CA LYS A 57 -13.02 3.64 11.23
C LYS A 57 -11.71 3.08 11.76
N ASP A 58 -11.77 1.98 12.53
CA ASP A 58 -10.60 1.31 13.07
C ASP A 58 -9.73 0.70 11.94
N GLU A 59 -10.36 0.10 10.94
CA GLU A 59 -9.69 -0.41 9.74
C GLU A 59 -9.01 0.70 8.94
N ASN A 60 -9.69 1.84 8.74
CA ASN A 60 -9.11 3.01 8.08
C ASN A 60 -7.90 3.57 8.83
N GLN A 61 -7.95 3.63 10.16
CA GLN A 61 -6.79 4.06 10.95
C GLN A 61 -5.61 3.10 10.80
N LYS A 62 -5.85 1.79 10.83
CA LYS A 62 -4.81 0.77 10.58
C LYS A 62 -4.19 0.90 9.19
N LEU A 63 -5.01 1.13 8.16
CA LEU A 63 -4.54 1.34 6.79
C LEU A 63 -3.70 2.61 6.68
N LYS A 64 -4.15 3.73 7.25
CA LYS A 64 -3.40 4.99 7.27
C LYS A 64 -2.04 4.82 7.93
N TRP A 65 -1.97 4.10 9.04
CA TRP A 65 -0.72 3.80 9.73
C TRP A 65 0.22 2.94 8.87
N LYS A 66 -0.29 1.90 8.21
CA LYS A 66 0.50 1.08 7.27
C LYS A 66 1.04 1.90 6.10
N ILE A 67 0.21 2.78 5.52
CA ILE A 67 0.61 3.67 4.42
C ILE A 67 1.74 4.60 4.88
N ASN A 68 1.60 5.26 6.02
CA ASN A 68 2.63 6.15 6.55
C ASN A 68 3.97 5.41 6.77
N LYS A 69 3.93 4.18 7.30
CA LYS A 69 5.15 3.35 7.45
C LYS A 69 5.80 3.03 6.10
N ASN A 70 5.01 2.68 5.09
CA ASN A 70 5.55 2.40 3.76
C ASN A 70 6.14 3.66 3.09
N ILE A 71 5.53 4.83 3.28
CA ILE A 71 6.06 6.11 2.76
C ILE A 71 7.41 6.42 3.40
N LEU A 72 7.50 6.36 4.74
CA LEU A 72 8.75 6.56 5.47
C LEU A 72 9.85 5.59 5.02
N PHE A 73 9.48 4.34 4.77
CA PHE A 73 10.41 3.33 4.26
C PHE A 73 10.96 3.69 2.88
N ILE A 74 10.10 4.10 1.94
CA ILE A 74 10.51 4.51 0.59
C ILE A 74 11.37 5.78 0.63
N ASP A 75 10.96 6.77 1.42
CA ASP A 75 11.68 8.04 1.56
C ASP A 75 13.07 7.84 2.17
N SER A 76 13.24 6.83 3.03
CA SER A 76 14.53 6.48 3.64
C SER A 76 15.51 5.81 2.65
N ILE A 77 15.00 5.20 1.57
CA ILE A 77 15.82 4.52 0.56
C ILE A 77 16.13 5.42 -0.65
N ASN A 78 15.30 6.44 -0.90
CA ASN A 78 15.51 7.42 -1.98
C ASN A 78 16.51 8.60 -1.73
N PRO A 79 17.22 8.77 -0.59
CA PRO A 79 18.32 9.73 -0.52
C PRO A 79 19.44 9.32 -1.50
N PRO A 80 20.38 10.23 -1.86
CA PRO A 80 21.40 9.90 -2.86
C PRO A 80 22.25 8.71 -2.38
N ILE A 81 22.06 7.57 -3.04
CA ILE A 81 22.84 6.34 -2.85
C ILE A 81 24.17 6.56 -3.55
N MET A 82 25.30 6.54 -2.84
CA MET A 82 26.60 6.54 -3.50
C MET A 82 26.95 5.10 -3.94
N VAL A 83 27.08 4.90 -5.24
CA VAL A 83 27.57 3.63 -5.80
C VAL A 83 29.03 3.81 -6.20
N ASN A 84 29.93 3.24 -5.42
CA ASN A 84 31.34 3.16 -5.78
C ASN A 84 31.55 1.88 -6.60
N ALA A 85 32.03 2.03 -7.84
CA ALA A 85 32.23 0.91 -8.73
C ALA A 85 33.64 0.92 -9.33
N VAL A 86 34.21 -0.27 -9.52
CA VAL A 86 35.50 -0.44 -10.23
C VAL A 86 35.35 -0.04 -11.70
N GLN A 87 34.20 -0.34 -12.30
CA GLN A 87 33.85 0.02 -13.67
C GLN A 87 32.39 0.52 -13.70
N PRO A 88 32.14 1.83 -13.82
CA PRO A 88 30.79 2.40 -13.83
C PRO A 88 29.88 1.83 -14.92
N ASN A 89 30.44 1.36 -16.04
CA ASN A 89 29.68 0.73 -17.11
C ASN A 89 29.41 -0.78 -16.89
N LYS A 90 29.96 -1.38 -15.83
CA LYS A 90 29.85 -2.82 -15.51
C LYS A 90 29.74 -3.06 -14.01
N VAL A 91 28.87 -2.32 -13.34
CA VAL A 91 28.63 -2.45 -11.89
C VAL A 91 28.02 -3.81 -11.58
N LYS A 92 28.63 -4.54 -10.64
CA LYS A 92 28.22 -5.87 -10.21
C LYS A 92 27.19 -5.80 -9.09
N GLU A 93 26.48 -6.90 -8.88
CA GLU A 93 25.50 -7.06 -7.80
C GLU A 93 26.11 -6.72 -6.44
N SER A 94 27.31 -7.23 -6.15
CA SER A 94 27.99 -7.01 -4.87
C SER A 94 28.25 -5.53 -4.58
N GLU A 95 28.59 -4.73 -5.61
CA GLU A 95 28.84 -3.29 -5.45
C GLU A 95 27.54 -2.54 -5.11
N LEU A 96 26.42 -2.96 -5.72
CA LEU A 96 25.11 -2.40 -5.41
C LEU A 96 24.57 -2.83 -4.06
N VAL A 97 24.75 -4.10 -3.67
CA VAL A 97 24.35 -4.58 -2.35
C VAL A 97 25.09 -3.78 -1.27
N ILE A 98 26.41 -3.57 -1.42
CA ILE A 98 27.19 -2.75 -0.48
C ILE A 98 26.62 -1.32 -0.38
N ALA A 99 26.28 -0.70 -1.51
CA ALA A 99 25.73 0.65 -1.53
C ALA A 99 24.32 0.75 -0.92
N LEU A 100 23.48 -0.28 -1.11
CA LEU A 100 22.08 -0.28 -0.68
C LEU A 100 21.89 -0.75 0.76
N THR A 101 22.67 -1.71 1.25
CA THR A 101 22.54 -2.28 2.60
C THR A 101 22.39 -1.25 3.72
N PRO A 102 23.24 -0.21 3.86
CA PRO A 102 23.09 0.75 4.95
C PRO A 102 21.79 1.55 4.85
N LYS A 103 21.32 1.84 3.63
CA LYS A 103 20.06 2.56 3.40
C LYS A 103 18.84 1.71 3.67
N VAL A 104 18.89 0.45 3.27
CA VAL A 104 17.85 -0.51 3.62
C VAL A 104 17.81 -0.73 5.13
N LEU A 105 18.97 -0.85 5.80
CA LEU A 105 19.06 -0.99 7.25
C LEU A 105 18.43 0.21 7.97
N GLU A 106 18.78 1.43 7.54
CA GLU A 106 18.19 2.67 8.06
C GLU A 106 16.66 2.65 7.91
N ALA A 107 16.16 2.26 6.73
CA ALA A 107 14.74 2.19 6.45
C ALA A 107 14.01 1.13 7.28
N VAL A 108 14.53 -0.11 7.40
CA VAL A 108 13.89 -1.17 8.21
C VAL A 108 13.88 -0.82 9.70
N LYS A 109 14.91 -0.11 10.19
CA LYS A 109 14.96 0.35 11.59
C LYS A 109 13.91 1.40 11.94
N THR A 110 13.35 2.10 10.95
CA THR A 110 12.16 2.96 11.19
C THR A 110 10.90 2.16 11.53
N ILE A 111 10.89 0.86 11.19
CA ILE A 111 9.78 -0.05 11.44
C ILE A 111 9.98 -0.77 12.77
N ASP A 112 11.17 -1.31 12.98
CA ASP A 112 11.61 -2.08 14.15
C ASP A 112 13.13 -1.91 14.35
N ASP A 113 13.52 -1.30 15.46
CA ASP A 113 14.91 -0.93 15.78
C ASP A 113 15.81 -2.13 16.12
N SER A 114 15.21 -3.28 16.42
CA SER A 114 15.91 -4.53 16.70
C SER A 114 16.47 -5.21 15.45
N LEU A 115 16.01 -4.81 14.25
CA LEU A 115 16.42 -5.41 12.99
C LEU A 115 17.89 -5.08 12.62
N THR A 116 18.56 -6.09 12.07
CA THR A 116 19.95 -6.05 11.64
C THR A 116 20.10 -6.39 10.17
N GLU A 117 21.30 -6.22 9.61
CA GLU A 117 21.62 -6.59 8.22
C GLU A 117 21.40 -8.07 7.92
N ASN A 118 21.37 -8.93 8.94
CA ASN A 118 21.16 -10.37 8.77
C ASN A 118 19.68 -10.75 8.63
N ASP A 119 18.77 -9.84 8.96
CA ASP A 119 17.33 -10.13 8.99
C ASP A 119 16.67 -9.97 7.62
N PHE A 120 17.34 -9.30 6.69
CA PHE A 120 16.85 -9.07 5.34
C PHE A 120 17.84 -9.50 4.27
N VAL A 121 17.33 -9.60 3.05
CA VAL A 121 18.10 -9.81 1.82
C VAL A 121 17.68 -8.77 0.79
N ILE A 122 18.65 -8.31 0.00
CA ILE A 122 18.42 -7.38 -1.11
C ILE A 122 18.57 -8.18 -2.40
N GLY A 123 17.57 -8.12 -3.26
CA GLY A 123 17.57 -8.69 -4.59
C GLY A 123 17.21 -7.66 -5.65
N PHE A 124 17.39 -8.04 -6.91
CA PHE A 124 17.15 -7.16 -8.07
C PHE A 124 16.26 -7.90 -9.06
N LYS A 125 15.10 -7.30 -9.39
CA LYS A 125 14.12 -7.99 -10.25
C LYS A 125 14.57 -8.07 -11.70
N ASP A 126 15.22 -7.00 -12.16
CA ASP A 126 15.51 -6.75 -13.57
C ASP A 126 16.99 -7.01 -13.93
N TYR A 127 17.81 -7.42 -12.95
CA TYR A 127 19.23 -7.69 -13.13
C TYR A 127 19.71 -8.90 -12.30
N PHE A 128 20.92 -9.37 -12.60
CA PHE A 128 21.68 -10.34 -11.82
C PHE A 128 21.08 -11.74 -11.68
N ASN A 129 20.16 -12.14 -12.55
CA ASN A 129 19.69 -13.52 -12.64
C ASN A 129 20.06 -14.20 -13.96
N HIS A 130 19.83 -15.51 -14.02
CA HIS A 130 20.19 -16.37 -15.17
C HIS A 130 19.56 -15.96 -16.52
N ARG A 131 18.59 -15.04 -16.54
CA ARG A 131 17.93 -14.55 -17.76
C ARG A 131 18.24 -13.09 -18.05
N GLN A 132 19.06 -12.44 -17.23
CA GLN A 132 19.27 -11.00 -17.25
C GLN A 132 20.77 -10.66 -17.18
N PRO A 133 21.16 -9.42 -17.52
CA PRO A 133 22.54 -8.98 -17.38
C PRO A 133 23.03 -9.12 -15.93
N HIS A 134 24.22 -9.68 -15.75
CA HIS A 134 24.90 -9.76 -14.45
C HIS A 134 25.70 -8.49 -14.10
N VAL A 135 25.52 -7.43 -14.87
CA VAL A 135 26.13 -6.12 -14.66
C VAL A 135 25.15 -5.02 -15.05
N ILE A 136 25.30 -3.84 -14.44
CA ILE A 136 24.56 -2.63 -14.76
C ILE A 136 25.52 -1.54 -15.24
N ASP A 137 25.13 -0.84 -16.30
CA ASP A 137 25.82 0.38 -16.73
C ASP A 137 25.26 1.60 -15.96
N LEU A 138 26.00 2.10 -14.98
CA LEU A 138 25.69 3.32 -14.22
C LEU A 138 26.52 4.51 -14.69
N THR A 139 26.88 4.61 -15.97
CA THR A 139 27.40 5.87 -16.55
C THR A 139 26.31 6.95 -16.66
N THR A 140 25.04 6.55 -16.58
CA THR A 140 23.87 7.41 -16.47
C THR A 140 22.97 6.94 -15.33
N PRO A 141 22.18 7.82 -14.69
CA PRO A 141 21.21 7.39 -13.69
C PRO A 141 20.26 6.33 -14.25
N LYS A 142 20.01 5.28 -13.47
CA LYS A 142 19.10 4.19 -13.87
C LYS A 142 18.08 3.92 -12.79
N LYS A 143 16.83 3.85 -13.21
CA LYS A 143 15.74 3.33 -12.39
C LYS A 143 15.80 1.81 -12.43
N ILE A 144 15.90 1.18 -11.27
CA ILE A 144 15.91 -0.27 -11.12
C ILE A 144 14.83 -0.69 -10.13
N ARG A 145 14.40 -1.94 -10.20
CA ARG A 145 13.52 -2.51 -9.19
C ARG A 145 14.30 -3.38 -8.21
N VAL A 146 14.25 -2.97 -6.94
CA VAL A 146 14.87 -3.65 -5.82
C VAL A 146 13.80 -4.47 -5.09
N ILE A 147 14.20 -5.64 -4.61
CA ILE A 147 13.40 -6.55 -3.82
C ILE A 147 14.05 -6.61 -2.43
N ILE A 148 13.29 -6.36 -1.38
CA ILE A 148 13.72 -6.62 0.00
C ILE A 148 12.87 -7.76 0.54
N GLY A 149 13.53 -8.84 0.93
CA GLY A 149 12.89 -10.00 1.55
C GLY A 149 13.38 -10.23 2.97
N ALA A 150 12.57 -10.83 3.81
CA ALA A 150 13.01 -11.32 5.11
C ALA A 150 13.80 -12.61 4.93
N ARG A 151 14.97 -12.74 5.56
CA ARG A 151 15.82 -13.94 5.39
C ARG A 151 15.13 -15.22 5.86
N ASN A 152 14.30 -15.13 6.90
CA ASN A 152 13.51 -16.24 7.43
C ASN A 152 12.25 -16.56 6.59
N LYS A 153 11.97 -15.81 5.52
CA LYS A 153 10.79 -15.93 4.64
C LYS A 153 9.45 -15.89 5.38
N THR A 154 9.40 -15.27 6.55
CA THR A 154 8.14 -15.17 7.33
C THR A 154 7.23 -14.07 6.81
N ILE A 155 7.74 -13.20 5.93
CA ILE A 155 7.05 -12.04 5.38
C ILE A 155 7.26 -12.03 3.86
N ASP A 156 6.23 -11.64 3.12
CA ASP A 156 6.30 -11.43 1.67
C ASP A 156 7.34 -10.36 1.31
N ASP A 157 8.08 -10.63 0.23
CA ASP A 157 9.03 -9.69 -0.33
C ASP A 157 8.37 -8.36 -0.71
N LYS A 158 9.10 -7.26 -0.53
CA LYS A 158 8.69 -5.93 -0.93
C LYS A 158 9.50 -5.47 -2.12
N GLU A 159 8.79 -5.06 -3.17
CA GLU A 159 9.37 -4.46 -4.36
C GLU A 159 9.19 -2.96 -4.33
N PHE A 160 10.22 -2.22 -4.73
CA PHE A 160 10.14 -0.78 -4.94
C PHE A 160 11.16 -0.36 -6.00
N ASP A 161 10.87 0.77 -6.63
CA ASP A 161 11.76 1.34 -7.61
C ASP A 161 12.78 2.26 -6.92
N VAL A 162 14.04 2.12 -7.29
CA VAL A 162 15.15 2.95 -6.83
C VAL A 162 15.79 3.63 -8.01
N LEU A 163 16.06 4.93 -7.89
CA LEU A 163 16.86 5.66 -8.85
C LEU A 163 18.33 5.61 -8.42
N LEU A 164 19.11 4.75 -9.08
CA LEU A 164 20.56 4.72 -8.89
C LEU A 164 21.20 5.90 -9.63
N PRO A 165 22.10 6.66 -8.97
CA PRO A 165 22.83 7.72 -9.65
C PRO A 165 23.98 7.16 -10.49
N VAL A 166 24.74 8.08 -11.11
CA VAL A 166 25.98 7.73 -11.79
C VAL A 166 26.97 7.14 -10.79
N ALA A 167 27.57 6.00 -11.11
CA ALA A 167 28.56 5.37 -10.25
C ALA A 167 29.87 6.16 -10.26
N SER A 168 30.47 6.31 -9.08
CA SER A 168 31.79 6.94 -8.92
C SER A 168 32.88 5.89 -9.10
N ASN A 169 33.96 6.26 -9.80
CA ASN A 169 35.14 5.41 -9.88
C ASN A 169 35.82 5.32 -8.52
N HIS A 170 36.13 4.10 -8.11
CA HIS A 170 36.94 3.81 -6.91
C HIS A 170 38.42 3.60 -7.28
#